data_AF-A0A558C1R9-F1
#
_entry.id   AF-A0A558C1R9-F1
#
_cell.length_a   1.000
_cell.length_b   1.000
_cell.length_c   1.000
_cell.angle_alpha   90.00
_cell.angle_beta   90.00
_cell.angle_gamma   90.00
#
_symmetry.space_group_name_H-M   'P 1'
#
loop_
_entity.id
_entity.type
_entity.pdbx_description
1 polymer ?
#
loop_
_entity_poly.entity_id
_entity_poly.type
_entity_poly.pdbx_seq_one_letter_code
_entity_poly.pdbx_strand_id
1 'polypeptide(L)'
;MFFSSSRRPNFLHLSALGLATAWLAAGCATHPAGTAAKASAGYLVYVGTNVTSDQENTIYVYRLDASTGALTPVSAQKGGAQPTYLTMDASHRYLYAVSETQSFQGRANSGGVSALSIDQRTGALTMLDQQPSLGASPCYISLDRTEKNVLVANYSTGNVAMLPRQANGQVAAPSDSDQHQPPLGPHKNQDNPHAHCIVTDPANRYAFAVDLGTDKVYSYRLDPAHGKLGGPGTPAFTAQPGTGPRHLVFHPNGRWAYLENELNSTVTALSYNTTAGTFQEIQTQTTVPTGFTGDNTGSDVHVSPDGRFVYTSNRGDNSIAVFAVDGSSGRLTLVQHVSTQGKTPRNFALDPSGRILLAANQNSGNVFTYTVDKQSGKLTPTGQSVQLPSPMFVQVVPDFTK
;
A
#
# COMPACT_ATOMS: atom_id res chain seq x y z
N MET A 1 32.80 -78.14 -8.86
CA MET A 1 34.06 -78.30 -9.61
C MET A 1 35.05 -77.27 -9.07
N PHE A 2 36.15 -77.76 -8.48
CA PHE A 2 37.51 -77.20 -8.26
C PHE A 2 37.68 -75.67 -8.10
N PHE A 3 38.06 -75.16 -6.90
CA PHE A 3 39.44 -74.95 -6.35
C PHE A 3 40.36 -74.15 -7.32
N SER A 4 41.24 -73.20 -6.98
CA SER A 4 41.77 -72.64 -5.71
C SER A 4 42.96 -71.70 -6.03
N SER A 5 43.22 -70.75 -5.13
CA SER A 5 44.55 -70.23 -4.67
C SER A 5 45.60 -69.71 -5.69
N SER A 6 45.97 -68.43 -5.62
CA SER A 6 47.10 -67.85 -4.82
C SER A 6 48.48 -67.88 -5.52
N ARG A 7 49.19 -66.74 -5.54
CA ARG A 7 50.57 -66.55 -5.00
C ARG A 7 51.18 -65.20 -5.41
N ARG A 8 51.72 -64.49 -4.41
CA ARG A 8 52.76 -63.41 -4.46
C ARG A 8 54.14 -64.05 -4.83
N PRO A 9 55.25 -63.35 -5.23
CA PRO A 9 55.98 -62.36 -4.39
C PRO A 9 56.85 -61.25 -5.08
N ASN A 10 57.43 -60.43 -4.18
CA ASN A 10 58.34 -59.28 -4.26
C ASN A 10 59.64 -59.41 -5.10
N PHE A 11 60.22 -58.26 -5.50
CA PHE A 11 61.66 -57.84 -5.45
C PHE A 11 61.71 -56.30 -5.72
N LEU A 12 62.11 -55.38 -4.82
CA LEU A 12 63.38 -54.98 -4.18
C LEU A 12 64.41 -54.21 -5.06
N HIS A 13 64.62 -52.94 -4.64
CA HIS A 13 65.79 -52.06 -4.69
C HIS A 13 66.36 -51.50 -6.02
N LEU A 14 66.44 -50.16 -6.11
CA LEU A 14 67.72 -49.44 -5.93
C LEU A 14 67.52 -47.92 -5.72
N SER A 15 68.32 -47.40 -4.80
CA SER A 15 68.43 -46.03 -4.31
C SER A 15 69.40 -45.22 -5.18
N ALA A 16 69.13 -43.93 -5.38
CA ALA A 16 70.17 -42.94 -5.67
C ALA A 16 69.82 -41.61 -4.99
N LEU A 17 70.69 -41.18 -4.09
CA LEU A 17 70.73 -39.85 -3.48
C LEU A 17 71.16 -38.81 -4.53
N GLY A 18 70.50 -37.65 -4.54
CA GLY A 18 70.94 -36.45 -5.25
C GLY A 18 70.41 -35.19 -4.55
N LEU A 19 71.30 -34.27 -4.22
CA LEU A 19 71.12 -33.15 -3.31
C LEU A 19 70.02 -32.12 -3.69
N ALA A 20 69.34 -31.65 -2.64
CA ALA A 20 68.87 -30.28 -2.35
C ALA A 20 68.59 -29.29 -3.50
N THR A 21 67.37 -28.75 -3.52
CA THR A 21 67.13 -27.29 -3.53
C THR A 21 65.67 -27.02 -3.12
N ALA A 22 65.50 -26.20 -2.08
CA ALA A 22 64.21 -25.73 -1.61
C ALA A 22 63.66 -24.68 -2.59
N TRP A 23 62.43 -24.89 -3.09
CA TRP A 23 61.61 -23.84 -3.68
C TRP A 23 60.23 -23.89 -3.03
N LEU A 24 59.95 -22.89 -2.19
CA LEU A 24 58.62 -22.55 -1.72
C LEU A 24 57.80 -22.05 -2.92
N ALA A 25 56.97 -22.93 -3.48
CA ALA A 25 55.90 -22.51 -4.38
C ALA A 25 54.60 -22.46 -3.57
N ALA A 26 54.17 -21.24 -3.26
CA ALA A 26 52.89 -20.94 -2.64
C ALA A 26 51.76 -21.55 -3.50
N GLY A 27 51.02 -22.50 -2.93
CA GLY A 27 49.80 -23.01 -3.53
C GLY A 27 48.73 -21.92 -3.50
N CYS A 28 48.43 -21.32 -4.65
CA CYS A 28 47.18 -20.60 -4.82
C CYS A 28 46.05 -21.63 -4.86
N ALA A 29 45.50 -21.96 -3.68
CA ALA A 29 44.20 -22.56 -3.57
C ALA A 29 43.18 -21.56 -4.14
N THR A 30 42.68 -21.82 -5.34
CA THR A 30 41.55 -21.09 -5.89
C THR A 30 40.33 -21.42 -5.05
N HIS A 31 39.97 -20.55 -4.12
CA HIS A 31 38.66 -20.56 -3.50
C HIS A 31 37.60 -20.45 -4.62
N PRO A 32 36.55 -21.28 -4.61
CA PRO A 32 35.43 -21.03 -5.50
C PRO A 32 34.89 -19.65 -5.14
N ALA A 33 34.90 -18.74 -6.13
CA ALA A 33 34.32 -17.42 -5.99
C ALA A 33 32.91 -17.58 -5.42
N GLY A 34 32.71 -17.08 -4.20
CA GLY A 34 31.38 -17.00 -3.61
C GLY A 34 30.48 -16.33 -4.63
N THR A 35 29.38 -16.99 -4.96
CA THR A 35 28.30 -16.37 -5.72
C THR A 35 28.01 -15.03 -5.05
N ALA A 36 28.34 -13.93 -5.72
CA ALA A 36 27.94 -12.61 -5.27
C ALA A 36 26.44 -12.71 -5.00
N ALA A 37 26.05 -12.59 -3.74
CA ALA A 37 24.64 -12.48 -3.38
C ALA A 37 24.12 -11.35 -4.26
N LYS A 38 23.15 -11.63 -5.15
CA LYS A 38 22.44 -10.59 -5.87
C LYS A 38 22.07 -9.56 -4.82
N ALA A 39 22.60 -8.34 -4.95
CA ALA A 39 22.23 -7.25 -4.07
C ALA A 39 20.70 -7.27 -3.99
N SER A 40 20.18 -7.50 -2.79
CA SER A 40 18.74 -7.47 -2.56
C SER A 40 18.24 -6.16 -3.19
N ALA A 41 17.22 -6.23 -4.05
CA ALA A 41 16.59 -5.02 -4.55
C ALA A 41 16.19 -4.18 -3.33
N GLY A 42 16.76 -2.99 -3.20
CA GLY A 42 16.38 -2.03 -2.18
C GLY A 42 14.97 -1.52 -2.46
N TYR A 43 14.31 -1.03 -1.42
CA TYR A 43 13.06 -0.28 -1.58
C TYR A 43 13.16 1.07 -0.89
N LEU A 44 12.45 2.05 -1.43
CA LEU A 44 12.14 3.30 -0.74
C LEU A 44 10.74 3.23 -0.13
N VAL A 45 10.60 3.88 1.02
CA VAL A 45 9.34 3.94 1.78
C VAL A 45 9.02 5.40 2.02
N TYR A 46 7.89 5.86 1.50
CA TYR A 46 7.34 7.20 1.71
C TYR A 46 6.25 7.13 2.76
N VAL A 47 6.34 7.96 3.80
CA VAL A 47 5.40 7.98 4.91
C VAL A 47 4.75 9.36 5.04
N GLY A 48 3.44 9.40 4.88
CA GLY A 48 2.59 10.58 5.12
C GLY A 48 2.10 10.64 6.56
N THR A 49 1.88 11.84 7.09
CA THR A 49 1.62 12.07 8.52
C THR A 49 0.42 12.99 8.78
N ASN A 50 -0.10 12.98 10.02
CA ASN A 50 -1.11 13.92 10.49
C ASN A 50 -0.56 15.26 11.02
N VAL A 51 0.67 15.63 10.66
CA VAL A 51 1.27 16.86 11.19
C VAL A 51 0.55 18.07 10.59
N THR A 52 -0.03 18.91 11.46
CA THR A 52 -0.88 20.05 11.06
C THR A 52 -0.08 21.24 10.54
N SER A 53 1.12 21.46 11.07
CA SER A 53 1.99 22.55 10.66
C SER A 53 2.64 22.24 9.32
N ASP A 54 2.35 23.05 8.29
CA ASP A 54 3.04 22.99 7.00
C ASP A 54 4.49 23.52 7.06
N GLN A 55 4.90 24.05 8.22
CA GLN A 55 6.25 24.50 8.49
C GLN A 55 7.16 23.38 8.99
N GLU A 56 6.61 22.21 9.33
CA GLU A 56 7.35 21.05 9.81
C GLU A 56 7.56 20.02 8.69
N ASN A 57 8.41 19.02 8.96
CA ASN A 57 8.52 17.87 8.08
C ASN A 57 7.27 17.00 8.25
N THR A 58 6.55 16.79 7.15
CA THR A 58 5.26 16.09 7.14
C THR A 58 5.27 14.84 6.26
N ILE A 59 6.27 14.68 5.38
CA ILE A 59 6.55 13.44 4.64
C ILE A 59 7.97 12.97 4.97
N TYR A 60 8.10 11.67 5.25
CA TYR A 60 9.36 11.03 5.62
C TYR A 60 9.71 9.94 4.62
N VAL A 61 10.99 9.80 4.28
CA VAL A 61 11.50 8.81 3.34
C VAL A 61 12.51 7.91 4.04
N TYR A 62 12.35 6.59 3.90
CA TYR A 62 13.25 5.57 4.43
C TYR A 62 13.70 4.62 3.31
N ARG A 63 14.85 3.97 3.49
CA ARG A 63 15.22 2.75 2.76
C ARG A 63 14.79 1.55 3.58
N LEU A 64 14.13 0.60 2.93
CA LEU A 64 13.77 -0.69 3.49
C LEU A 64 14.79 -1.75 3.07
N ASP A 65 15.42 -2.38 4.05
CA ASP A 65 16.15 -3.63 3.84
C ASP A 65 15.15 -4.78 3.78
N ALA A 66 14.93 -5.31 2.58
CA ALA A 66 13.97 -6.38 2.33
C ALA A 66 14.33 -7.73 2.98
N SER A 67 15.56 -7.89 3.47
CA SER A 67 16.01 -9.11 4.14
C SER A 67 15.74 -9.11 5.64
N THR A 68 15.83 -7.93 6.28
CA THR A 68 15.66 -7.77 7.74
C THR A 68 14.37 -7.06 8.13
N GLY A 69 13.77 -6.32 7.20
CA GLY A 69 12.66 -5.40 7.48
C GLY A 69 13.08 -4.09 8.12
N ALA A 70 14.39 -3.80 8.24
CA ALA A 70 14.88 -2.58 8.85
C ALA A 70 14.62 -1.35 7.97
N LEU A 71 14.29 -0.22 8.60
CA LEU A 71 14.06 1.07 7.94
C LEU A 71 15.18 2.05 8.30
N THR A 72 15.92 2.51 7.29
CA THR A 72 16.98 3.51 7.47
C THR A 72 16.50 4.86 6.97
N PRO A 73 16.55 5.94 7.78
CA PRO A 73 16.14 7.27 7.34
C PRO A 73 16.93 7.74 6.11
N VAL A 74 16.23 8.31 5.14
CA VAL A 74 16.83 8.93 3.94
C VAL A 74 16.67 10.45 4.01
N SER A 75 15.44 10.90 4.19
CA SER A 75 15.12 12.33 4.18
C SER A 75 13.75 12.59 4.81
N ALA A 76 13.48 13.86 5.10
CA ALA A 76 12.17 14.33 5.56
C ALA A 76 11.93 15.72 4.97
N GLN A 77 10.70 16.00 4.54
CA GLN A 77 10.36 17.23 3.82
C GLN A 77 9.01 17.79 4.23
N LYS A 78 8.82 19.08 3.92
CA LYS A 78 7.53 19.76 3.97
C LYS A 78 6.67 19.29 2.78
N GLY A 79 5.65 18.48 3.07
CA GLY A 79 4.67 17.97 2.10
C GLY A 79 3.37 18.79 2.01
N GLY A 80 3.30 19.90 2.75
CA GLY A 80 2.05 20.57 3.09
C GLY A 80 1.50 20.11 4.45
N ALA A 81 0.39 20.71 4.88
CA ALA A 81 -0.30 20.36 6.12
C ALA A 81 -1.06 19.04 5.98
N GLN A 82 -0.87 18.11 6.91
CA GLN A 82 -1.57 16.81 6.97
C GLN A 82 -1.57 16.05 5.63
N PRO A 83 -0.39 15.65 5.10
CA PRO A 83 -0.29 14.77 3.94
C PRO A 83 -0.58 13.32 4.34
N THR A 84 -1.85 13.06 4.66
CA THR A 84 -2.32 11.81 5.27
C THR A 84 -2.54 10.67 4.30
N TYR A 85 -2.48 10.94 2.99
CA TYR A 85 -2.54 9.95 1.91
C TYR A 85 -1.71 10.45 0.72
N LEU A 86 -0.94 9.55 0.11
CA LEU A 86 -0.04 9.88 -1.00
C LEU A 86 -0.32 8.96 -2.20
N THR A 87 0.06 9.41 -3.39
CA THR A 87 0.16 8.58 -4.59
C THR A 87 1.34 9.06 -5.43
N MET A 88 1.87 8.20 -6.30
CA MET A 88 3.06 8.49 -7.12
C MET A 88 2.82 8.02 -8.54
N ASP A 89 3.45 8.68 -9.50
CA ASP A 89 3.48 8.19 -10.88
C ASP A 89 4.39 6.96 -11.03
N ALA A 90 4.13 6.13 -12.03
CA ALA A 90 4.85 4.90 -12.30
C ALA A 90 6.32 5.14 -12.66
N SER A 91 6.66 6.34 -13.13
CA SER A 91 8.04 6.74 -13.38
C SER A 91 8.78 7.21 -12.12
N HIS A 92 8.09 7.27 -10.98
CA HIS A 92 8.57 7.76 -9.69
C HIS A 92 9.22 9.14 -9.76
N ARG A 93 8.73 10.01 -10.64
CA ARG A 93 9.22 11.39 -10.80
C ARG A 93 8.40 12.39 -10.01
N TYR A 94 7.16 12.04 -9.68
CA TYR A 94 6.20 12.92 -9.04
C TYR A 94 5.40 12.17 -7.97
N LEU A 95 5.18 12.86 -6.86
CA LEU A 95 4.35 12.43 -5.75
C LEU A 95 3.24 13.45 -5.56
N TYR A 96 2.02 12.96 -5.32
CA TYR A 96 0.85 13.75 -5.00
C TYR A 96 0.38 13.42 -3.60
N ALA A 97 0.07 14.43 -2.81
CA ALA A 97 -0.40 14.28 -1.45
C ALA A 97 -1.69 15.07 -1.25
N VAL A 98 -2.63 14.52 -0.48
CA VAL A 98 -3.73 15.34 0.05
C VAL A 98 -3.19 16.35 1.07
N SER A 99 -3.93 17.42 1.32
CA SER A 99 -3.82 18.21 2.55
C SER A 99 -5.15 18.07 3.27
N GLU A 100 -5.22 17.16 4.25
CA GLU A 100 -6.47 16.78 4.95
C GLU A 100 -6.91 17.88 5.93
N THR A 101 -7.27 19.06 5.42
CA THR A 101 -7.65 20.25 6.19
C THR A 101 -9.10 20.65 5.93
N GLN A 102 -9.69 21.40 6.87
CA GLN A 102 -11.01 22.01 6.71
C GLN A 102 -10.97 23.42 6.08
N SER A 103 -9.79 24.04 6.06
CA SER A 103 -9.53 25.29 5.37
C SER A 103 -8.22 25.17 4.60
N PHE A 104 -8.18 25.74 3.39
CA PHE A 104 -7.01 25.69 2.53
C PHE A 104 -6.84 27.01 1.80
N GLN A 105 -5.68 27.64 1.95
CA GLN A 105 -5.33 28.94 1.32
C GLN A 105 -6.43 30.02 1.51
N GLY A 106 -6.96 30.13 2.74
CA GLY A 106 -8.00 31.11 3.09
C GLY A 106 -9.43 30.72 2.68
N ARG A 107 -9.64 29.56 2.06
CA ARG A 107 -10.97 29.05 1.69
C ARG A 107 -11.47 28.07 2.75
N ALA A 108 -12.59 28.41 3.39
CA ALA A 108 -13.31 27.48 4.25
C ALA A 108 -13.89 26.30 3.46
N ASN A 109 -14.12 25.18 4.13
CA ASN A 109 -14.65 23.93 3.57
C ASN A 109 -13.80 23.40 2.40
N SER A 110 -12.48 23.55 2.51
CA SER A 110 -11.53 23.09 1.50
C SER A 110 -10.30 22.49 2.16
N GLY A 111 -9.86 21.35 1.63
CA GLY A 111 -8.48 20.88 1.71
C GLY A 111 -7.75 21.19 0.40
N GLY A 112 -6.66 20.47 0.17
CA GLY A 112 -5.83 20.67 -1.01
C GLY A 112 -5.18 19.39 -1.54
N VAL A 113 -4.52 19.54 -2.67
CA VAL A 113 -3.61 18.59 -3.29
C VAL A 113 -2.26 19.28 -3.45
N SER A 114 -1.21 18.68 -2.93
CA SER A 114 0.17 19.06 -3.16
C SER A 114 0.77 18.18 -4.26
N ALA A 115 1.47 18.76 -5.24
CA ALA A 115 2.34 18.01 -6.12
C ALA A 115 3.81 18.26 -5.76
N LEU A 116 4.59 17.20 -5.75
CA LEU A 116 6.01 17.21 -5.40
C LEU A 116 6.81 16.48 -6.47
N SER A 117 7.96 17.04 -6.87
CA SER A 117 8.95 16.32 -7.67
C SER A 117 9.82 15.44 -6.78
N ILE A 118 10.27 14.33 -7.34
CA ILE A 118 11.13 13.36 -6.67
C ILE A 118 12.52 13.39 -7.31
N ASP A 119 13.53 13.72 -6.50
CA ASP A 119 14.92 13.65 -6.91
C ASP A 119 15.30 12.19 -7.18
N GLN A 120 15.65 11.89 -8.43
CA GLN A 120 15.92 10.52 -8.89
C GLN A 120 17.21 9.91 -8.35
N ARG A 121 18.07 10.69 -7.68
CA ARG A 121 19.33 10.23 -7.10
C ARG A 121 19.19 9.94 -5.61
N THR A 122 18.24 10.59 -4.94
CA THR A 122 18.12 10.56 -3.48
C THR A 122 16.76 10.10 -2.98
N GLY A 123 15.71 10.21 -3.80
CA GLY A 123 14.32 9.99 -3.41
C GLY A 123 13.70 11.18 -2.66
N ALA A 124 14.46 12.26 -2.46
CA ALA A 124 13.98 13.45 -1.74
C ALA A 124 12.89 14.20 -2.52
N LEU A 125 11.98 14.84 -1.79
CA LEU A 125 10.84 15.55 -2.36
C LEU A 125 11.10 17.06 -2.45
N THR A 126 10.50 17.71 -3.45
CA THR A 126 10.44 19.18 -3.56
C THR A 126 9.05 19.59 -4.00
N MET A 127 8.42 20.50 -3.26
CA MET A 127 7.09 21.03 -3.60
C MET A 127 7.13 21.74 -4.96
N LEU A 128 6.17 21.43 -5.83
CA LEU A 128 6.00 22.06 -7.15
C LEU A 128 4.86 23.08 -7.14
N ASP A 129 3.69 22.66 -6.67
CA ASP A 129 2.48 23.48 -6.59
C ASP A 129 1.45 22.84 -5.66
N GLN A 130 0.37 23.59 -5.41
CA GLN A 130 -0.79 23.07 -4.72
C GLN A 130 -2.09 23.64 -5.30
N GLN A 131 -3.15 22.84 -5.26
CA GLN A 131 -4.49 23.22 -5.72
C GLN A 131 -5.55 22.85 -4.67
N PRO A 132 -6.67 23.59 -4.59
CA PRO A 132 -7.79 23.19 -3.75
C PRO A 132 -8.41 21.88 -4.25
N SER A 133 -8.91 21.03 -3.35
CA SER A 133 -9.55 19.75 -3.70
C SER A 133 -11.07 19.84 -3.96
N LEU A 134 -11.65 21.06 -3.94
CA LEU A 134 -13.10 21.33 -3.97
C LEU A 134 -13.90 20.57 -2.90
N GLY A 135 -13.33 20.36 -1.73
CA GLY A 135 -14.01 19.76 -0.59
C GLY A 135 -13.09 19.72 0.63
N ALA A 136 -13.65 19.52 1.82
CA ALA A 136 -12.90 19.53 3.07
C ALA A 136 -12.41 18.13 3.46
N SER A 137 -11.25 18.08 4.13
CA SER A 137 -10.62 16.86 4.62
C SER A 137 -10.44 15.80 3.53
N PRO A 138 -9.75 16.11 2.41
CA PRO A 138 -9.37 15.09 1.43
C PRO A 138 -8.53 14.01 2.12
N CYS A 139 -9.00 12.78 2.09
CA CYS A 139 -8.40 11.66 2.83
C CYS A 139 -7.90 10.53 1.93
N TYR A 140 -8.08 10.67 0.61
CA TYR A 140 -7.62 9.72 -0.39
C TYR A 140 -7.27 10.42 -1.69
N ILE A 141 -6.19 9.99 -2.32
CA ILE A 141 -5.71 10.48 -3.61
C ILE A 141 -5.22 9.33 -4.48
N SER A 142 -5.56 9.34 -5.76
CA SER A 142 -5.09 8.35 -6.73
C SER A 142 -4.85 8.97 -8.10
N LEU A 143 -4.16 8.24 -8.97
CA LEU A 143 -4.03 8.57 -10.39
C LEU A 143 -4.96 7.70 -11.22
N ASP A 144 -5.47 8.26 -12.32
CA ASP A 144 -6.06 7.43 -13.36
C ASP A 144 -4.96 6.60 -14.05
N ARG A 145 -5.31 5.51 -14.74
CA ARG A 145 -4.30 4.62 -15.35
C ARG A 145 -3.51 5.27 -16.49
N THR A 146 -3.96 6.40 -17.05
CA THR A 146 -3.17 7.18 -18.02
C THR A 146 -2.22 8.18 -17.35
N GLU A 147 -2.29 8.33 -16.04
CA GLU A 147 -1.51 9.28 -15.22
C GLU A 147 -1.65 10.73 -15.71
N LYS A 148 -2.81 11.06 -16.27
CA LYS A 148 -3.16 12.41 -16.75
C LYS A 148 -4.05 13.14 -15.77
N ASN A 149 -4.62 12.46 -14.79
CA ASN A 149 -5.55 13.03 -13.84
C ASN A 149 -5.30 12.47 -12.44
N VAL A 150 -5.39 13.38 -11.47
CA VAL A 150 -5.43 13.09 -10.04
C VAL A 150 -6.90 13.04 -9.62
N LEU A 151 -7.29 11.99 -8.89
CA LEU A 151 -8.62 11.83 -8.30
C LEU A 151 -8.52 11.97 -6.79
N VAL A 152 -9.49 12.66 -6.18
CA VAL A 152 -9.50 12.97 -4.74
C VAL A 152 -10.86 12.66 -4.14
N ALA A 153 -10.88 12.06 -2.95
CA ALA A 153 -12.08 11.90 -2.12
C ALA A 153 -12.01 12.83 -0.91
N ASN A 154 -13.02 13.69 -0.75
CA ASN A 154 -13.16 14.65 0.33
C ASN A 154 -14.13 14.14 1.39
N TYR A 155 -13.61 13.80 2.58
CA TYR A 155 -14.38 13.12 3.63
C TYR A 155 -15.45 14.02 4.26
N SER A 156 -15.08 15.22 4.69
CA SER A 156 -15.97 16.05 5.51
C SER A 156 -17.13 16.64 4.70
N THR A 157 -16.91 16.92 3.41
CA THR A 157 -17.95 17.44 2.51
C THR A 157 -18.67 16.34 1.72
N GLY A 158 -18.12 15.13 1.64
CA GLY A 158 -18.81 14.00 1.01
C GLY A 158 -18.82 14.03 -0.51
N ASN A 159 -17.74 14.51 -1.11
CA ASN A 159 -17.64 14.71 -2.56
C ASN A 159 -16.31 14.21 -3.10
N VAL A 160 -16.26 13.95 -4.41
CA VAL A 160 -15.02 13.63 -5.12
C VAL A 160 -14.67 14.75 -6.09
N ALA A 161 -13.39 14.82 -6.45
CA ALA A 161 -12.87 15.79 -7.41
C ALA A 161 -11.82 15.16 -8.34
N MET A 162 -11.67 15.76 -9.52
CA MET A 162 -10.69 15.38 -10.53
C MET A 162 -9.86 16.61 -10.92
N LEU A 163 -8.54 16.46 -10.92
CA LEU A 163 -7.58 17.51 -11.24
C LEU A 163 -6.69 17.03 -12.39
N PRO A 164 -6.62 17.75 -13.53
CA PRO A 164 -5.70 17.39 -14.60
C PRO A 164 -4.25 17.56 -14.18
N ARG A 165 -3.41 16.58 -14.50
CA ARG A 165 -1.96 16.60 -14.29
C ARG A 165 -1.27 17.18 -15.51
N GLN A 166 -0.30 18.06 -15.26
CA GLN A 166 0.52 18.69 -16.28
C GLN A 166 1.79 17.86 -16.56
N ALA A 167 2.39 18.03 -17.74
CA ALA A 167 3.57 17.27 -18.16
C ALA A 167 4.80 17.51 -17.27
N ASN A 168 4.88 18.66 -16.60
CA ASN A 168 5.92 18.98 -15.63
C ASN A 168 5.66 18.41 -14.21
N GLY A 169 4.55 17.68 -14.03
CA GLY A 169 4.14 17.07 -12.77
C GLY A 169 3.24 17.94 -11.89
N GLN A 170 3.03 19.21 -12.22
CA GLN A 170 2.10 20.09 -11.51
C GLN A 170 0.65 19.64 -11.70
N VAL A 171 -0.25 20.10 -10.83
CA VAL A 171 -1.69 19.88 -10.94
C VAL A 171 -2.40 21.16 -11.37
N ALA A 172 -3.25 21.07 -12.40
CA ALA A 172 -4.12 22.17 -12.78
C ALA A 172 -5.27 22.32 -11.77
N ALA A 173 -5.98 23.45 -11.84
CA ALA A 173 -7.22 23.62 -11.09
C ALA A 173 -8.19 22.45 -11.37
N PRO A 174 -8.99 22.02 -10.37
CA PRO A 174 -9.97 20.96 -10.54
C PRO A 174 -10.87 21.17 -11.75
N SER A 175 -10.97 20.15 -12.61
CA SER A 175 -11.75 20.18 -13.84
C SER A 175 -13.15 19.61 -13.67
N ASP A 176 -13.37 18.80 -12.63
CA ASP A 176 -14.65 18.16 -12.34
C ASP A 176 -14.77 17.82 -10.85
N SER A 177 -16.02 17.74 -10.38
CA SER A 177 -16.35 17.29 -9.03
C SER A 177 -17.77 16.76 -9.00
N ASP A 178 -18.05 15.82 -8.10
CA ASP A 178 -19.39 15.31 -7.85
C ASP A 178 -19.68 15.22 -6.36
N GLN A 179 -20.85 15.72 -5.96
CA GLN A 179 -21.31 15.74 -4.57
C GLN A 179 -22.28 14.58 -4.37
N HIS A 180 -21.89 13.61 -3.54
CA HIS A 180 -22.79 12.52 -3.18
C HIS A 180 -23.99 13.03 -2.39
N GLN A 181 -25.10 12.33 -2.52
CA GLN A 181 -26.40 12.73 -1.99
C GLN A 181 -26.99 11.63 -1.10
N PRO A 182 -27.95 11.98 -0.22
CA PRO A 182 -28.77 11.01 0.50
C PRO A 182 -29.43 9.94 -0.42
N PRO A 183 -29.90 8.80 0.13
CA PRO A 183 -30.04 8.51 1.56
C PRO A 183 -28.72 8.18 2.25
N LEU A 184 -28.62 8.64 3.49
CA LEU A 184 -27.53 8.31 4.41
C LEU A 184 -27.77 6.95 5.07
N GLY A 185 -26.70 6.34 5.59
CA GLY A 185 -26.81 5.17 6.44
C GLY A 185 -27.32 5.52 7.86
N PRO A 186 -27.73 4.50 8.64
CA PRO A 186 -28.35 4.68 9.96
C PRO A 186 -27.35 4.93 11.11
N HIS A 187 -26.05 4.76 10.91
CA HIS A 187 -25.07 4.89 11.98
C HIS A 187 -24.85 6.36 12.35
N LYS A 188 -24.53 6.63 13.63
CA LYS A 188 -24.32 8.01 14.13
C LYS A 188 -23.20 8.81 13.44
N ASN A 189 -22.25 8.12 12.80
CA ASN A 189 -21.16 8.70 12.02
C ASN A 189 -21.48 8.75 10.50
N GLN A 190 -22.76 8.63 10.14
CA GLN A 190 -23.27 8.75 8.78
C GLN A 190 -24.24 9.93 8.74
N ASP A 191 -23.82 11.06 9.31
CA ASP A 191 -24.60 12.30 9.44
C ASP A 191 -24.54 13.18 8.18
N ASN A 192 -23.59 12.91 7.28
CA ASN A 192 -23.57 13.38 5.90
C ASN A 192 -22.87 12.36 4.98
N PRO A 193 -22.85 12.56 3.65
CA PRO A 193 -22.01 11.75 2.78
C PRO A 193 -20.53 11.93 3.15
N HIS A 194 -19.75 10.86 3.05
CA HIS A 194 -18.34 10.83 3.43
C HIS A 194 -17.53 10.03 2.42
N ALA A 195 -17.14 10.65 1.31
CA ALA A 195 -16.28 10.04 0.31
C ALA A 195 -14.91 9.73 0.94
N HIS A 196 -14.54 8.45 1.00
CA HIS A 196 -13.33 7.99 1.67
C HIS A 196 -12.31 7.34 0.73
N CYS A 197 -12.70 6.92 -0.46
CA CYS A 197 -11.79 6.33 -1.43
C CYS A 197 -12.24 6.67 -2.85
N ILE A 198 -11.29 6.87 -3.77
CA ILE A 198 -11.59 6.93 -5.20
C ILE A 198 -10.47 6.22 -5.98
N VAL A 199 -10.84 5.19 -6.74
CA VAL A 199 -9.90 4.35 -7.51
C VAL A 199 -10.45 4.06 -8.90
N THR A 200 -9.58 3.80 -9.87
CA THR A 200 -9.99 3.38 -11.22
C THR A 200 -10.06 1.88 -11.36
N ASP A 201 -10.97 1.40 -12.21
CA ASP A 201 -10.99 0.00 -12.61
C ASP A 201 -9.71 -0.37 -13.39
N PRO A 202 -9.39 -1.67 -13.51
CA PRO A 202 -8.19 -2.11 -14.23
C PRO A 202 -8.08 -1.60 -15.67
N ALA A 203 -9.21 -1.36 -16.35
CA ALA A 203 -9.25 -0.90 -17.74
C ALA A 203 -9.35 0.64 -17.88
N ASN A 204 -9.37 1.39 -16.78
CA ASN A 204 -9.52 2.85 -16.75
C ASN A 204 -10.79 3.39 -17.46
N ARG A 205 -11.84 2.57 -17.48
CA ARG A 205 -13.16 2.91 -18.01
C ARG A 205 -14.06 3.52 -16.95
N TYR A 206 -13.84 3.14 -15.69
CA TYR A 206 -14.64 3.60 -14.57
C TYR A 206 -13.75 4.10 -13.43
N ALA A 207 -14.21 5.14 -12.72
CA ALA A 207 -13.75 5.44 -11.37
C ALA A 207 -14.82 5.01 -10.36
N PHE A 208 -14.36 4.54 -9.20
CA PHE A 208 -15.20 4.07 -8.10
C PHE A 208 -14.93 4.88 -6.85
N ALA A 209 -15.93 5.64 -6.41
CA ALA A 209 -15.87 6.37 -5.15
C ALA A 209 -16.58 5.60 -4.05
N VAL A 210 -15.90 5.32 -2.95
CA VAL A 210 -16.49 4.68 -1.77
C VAL A 210 -16.92 5.76 -0.81
N ASP A 211 -18.18 5.71 -0.38
CA ASP A 211 -18.76 6.70 0.52
C ASP A 211 -19.30 6.02 1.79
N LEU A 212 -18.62 6.33 2.91
CA LEU A 212 -18.93 5.81 4.23
C LEU A 212 -20.32 6.27 4.69
N GLY A 213 -20.66 7.53 4.45
CA GLY A 213 -21.89 8.18 4.93
C GLY A 213 -23.16 7.64 4.27
N THR A 214 -23.05 7.15 3.04
CA THR A 214 -24.20 6.71 2.24
C THR A 214 -24.30 5.19 2.07
N ASP A 215 -23.37 4.41 2.63
CA ASP A 215 -23.26 2.95 2.45
C ASP A 215 -23.12 2.53 0.97
N LYS A 216 -22.47 3.34 0.14
CA LYS A 216 -22.42 3.10 -1.32
C LYS A 216 -21.00 3.14 -1.88
N VAL A 217 -20.82 2.38 -2.96
CA VAL A 217 -19.74 2.59 -3.94
C VAL A 217 -20.39 3.19 -5.18
N TYR A 218 -20.02 4.41 -5.55
CA TYR A 218 -20.45 5.10 -6.76
C TYR A 218 -19.53 4.75 -7.93
N SER A 219 -20.10 4.54 -9.12
CA SER A 219 -19.38 4.40 -10.38
C SER A 219 -19.53 5.66 -11.23
N TYR A 220 -18.42 6.06 -11.83
CA TYR A 220 -18.27 7.16 -12.77
C TYR A 220 -17.73 6.61 -14.08
N ARG A 221 -18.37 6.92 -15.20
CA ARG A 221 -17.82 6.56 -16.52
C ARG A 221 -16.76 7.58 -16.91
N LEU A 222 -15.51 7.23 -16.67
CA LEU A 222 -14.38 8.15 -16.75
C LEU A 222 -14.17 8.66 -18.19
N ASP A 223 -13.96 9.96 -18.34
CA ASP A 223 -13.42 10.58 -19.55
C ASP A 223 -12.06 11.22 -19.20
N PRO A 224 -10.99 10.40 -19.18
CA PRO A 224 -9.67 10.87 -18.77
C PRO A 224 -9.03 11.82 -19.79
N ALA A 225 -9.50 11.83 -21.04
CA ALA A 225 -8.97 12.70 -22.09
C ALA A 225 -9.35 14.16 -21.87
N HIS A 226 -10.54 14.42 -21.31
CA HIS A 226 -11.03 15.77 -21.01
C HIS A 226 -11.03 16.09 -19.51
N GLY A 227 -10.48 15.20 -18.67
CA GLY A 227 -10.42 15.40 -17.22
C GLY A 227 -11.79 15.41 -16.57
N LYS A 228 -12.68 14.49 -16.94
CA LYS A 228 -14.07 14.44 -16.46
C LYS A 228 -14.40 13.10 -15.81
N LEU A 229 -15.20 13.14 -14.74
CA LEU A 229 -15.82 11.98 -14.10
C LEU A 229 -16.98 11.43 -14.95
N GLY A 230 -17.48 12.20 -15.91
CA GLY A 230 -18.47 11.74 -16.89
C GLY A 230 -19.92 11.78 -16.40
N GLY A 231 -20.22 12.62 -15.40
CA GLY A 231 -21.55 12.84 -14.85
C GLY A 231 -21.64 12.50 -13.35
N PRO A 232 -22.84 12.63 -12.76
CA PRO A 232 -23.06 12.24 -11.36
C PRO A 232 -22.85 10.74 -11.20
N GLY A 233 -22.27 10.35 -10.06
CA GLY A 233 -22.00 8.96 -9.76
C GLY A 233 -23.28 8.14 -9.64
N THR A 234 -23.29 6.94 -10.21
CA THR A 234 -24.40 5.99 -10.02
C THR A 234 -23.99 4.88 -9.06
N PRO A 235 -24.87 4.38 -8.17
CA PRO A 235 -24.50 3.29 -7.26
C PRO A 235 -24.05 2.04 -8.03
N ALA A 236 -22.78 1.69 -7.90
CA ALA A 236 -22.16 0.46 -8.40
C ALA A 236 -22.44 -0.72 -7.47
N PHE A 237 -22.57 -0.42 -6.18
CA PHE A 237 -22.86 -1.33 -5.08
C PHE A 237 -23.43 -0.55 -3.89
N THR A 238 -24.36 -1.16 -3.17
CA THR A 238 -24.90 -0.63 -1.91
C THR A 238 -24.64 -1.68 -0.83
N ALA A 239 -23.85 -1.31 0.18
CA ALA A 239 -23.56 -2.16 1.32
C ALA A 239 -24.77 -2.30 2.24
N GLN A 240 -24.69 -3.24 3.19
CA GLN A 240 -25.73 -3.34 4.23
C GLN A 240 -25.79 -2.03 5.05
N PRO A 241 -26.98 -1.58 5.47
CA PRO A 241 -27.11 -0.33 6.23
C PRO A 241 -26.23 -0.30 7.49
N GLY A 242 -25.47 0.79 7.67
CA GLY A 242 -24.62 1.02 8.85
C GLY A 242 -23.24 0.39 8.76
N THR A 243 -22.88 -0.11 7.58
CA THR A 243 -21.59 -0.79 7.34
C THR A 243 -20.45 0.22 7.21
N GLY A 244 -20.70 1.37 6.59
CA GLY A 244 -19.72 2.43 6.40
C GLY A 244 -18.53 1.99 5.56
N PRO A 245 -18.71 1.70 4.26
CA PRO A 245 -17.64 1.26 3.39
C PRO A 245 -16.55 2.35 3.27
N ARG A 246 -15.27 1.94 3.25
CA ARG A 246 -14.13 2.84 3.39
C ARG A 246 -13.16 2.79 2.22
N HIS A 247 -12.43 1.68 2.06
CA HIS A 247 -11.42 1.50 1.01
C HIS A 247 -11.79 0.30 0.13
N LEU A 248 -11.57 0.44 -1.19
CA LEU A 248 -11.79 -0.60 -2.18
C LEU A 248 -10.47 -0.93 -2.88
N VAL A 249 -10.14 -2.22 -3.00
CA VAL A 249 -8.98 -2.69 -3.75
C VAL A 249 -9.37 -3.77 -4.74
N PHE A 250 -8.85 -3.70 -5.97
CA PHE A 250 -9.04 -4.76 -6.96
C PHE A 250 -8.06 -5.91 -6.72
N HIS A 251 -8.55 -7.14 -6.88
CA HIS A 251 -7.68 -8.28 -7.02
C HIS A 251 -6.87 -8.18 -8.35
N PRO A 252 -5.60 -8.61 -8.42
CA PRO A 252 -4.75 -8.46 -9.62
C PRO A 252 -5.34 -9.05 -10.93
N ASN A 253 -6.21 -10.06 -10.83
CA ASN A 253 -6.91 -10.62 -11.99
C ASN A 253 -8.03 -9.72 -12.56
N GLY A 254 -8.38 -8.62 -11.89
CA GLY A 254 -9.42 -7.67 -12.29
C GLY A 254 -10.86 -8.18 -12.23
N ARG A 255 -11.10 -9.38 -11.70
CA ARG A 255 -12.44 -10.01 -11.62
C ARG A 255 -13.14 -9.79 -10.29
N TRP A 256 -12.36 -9.51 -9.25
CA TRP A 256 -12.85 -9.31 -7.89
C TRP A 256 -12.32 -8.01 -7.31
N ALA A 257 -13.04 -7.50 -6.33
CA ALA A 257 -12.59 -6.42 -5.47
C ALA A 257 -12.91 -6.76 -4.01
N TYR A 258 -12.20 -6.11 -3.10
CA TYR A 258 -12.38 -6.25 -1.66
C TYR A 258 -12.64 -4.88 -1.06
N LEU A 259 -13.74 -4.77 -0.33
CA LEU A 259 -14.24 -3.55 0.26
C LEU A 259 -14.10 -3.65 1.79
N GLU A 260 -13.25 -2.81 2.36
CA GLU A 260 -13.15 -2.66 3.81
C GLU A 260 -14.29 -1.77 4.32
N ASN A 261 -14.93 -2.21 5.39
CA ASN A 261 -16.06 -1.53 6.00
C ASN A 261 -15.69 -1.04 7.41
N GLU A 262 -15.71 0.27 7.57
CA GLU A 262 -15.20 0.96 8.76
C GLU A 262 -16.07 0.70 9.98
N LEU A 263 -17.38 0.92 9.88
CA LEU A 263 -18.24 1.12 11.04
C LEU A 263 -18.67 -0.19 11.72
N ASN A 264 -18.67 -1.30 10.97
CA ASN A 264 -19.02 -2.61 11.50
C ASN A 264 -17.85 -3.61 11.53
N SER A 265 -16.62 -3.17 11.19
CA SER A 265 -15.41 -4.01 11.21
C SER A 265 -15.55 -5.27 10.36
N THR A 266 -15.89 -5.10 9.08
CA THR A 266 -16.02 -6.21 8.13
C THR A 266 -15.27 -5.95 6.83
N VAL A 267 -14.99 -7.01 6.10
CA VAL A 267 -14.50 -6.96 4.71
C VAL A 267 -15.47 -7.71 3.81
N THR A 268 -15.86 -7.07 2.71
CA THR A 268 -16.78 -7.63 1.70
C THR A 268 -16.00 -7.99 0.44
N ALA A 269 -16.05 -9.26 0.04
CA ALA A 269 -15.60 -9.74 -1.25
C ALA A 269 -16.67 -9.49 -2.31
N LEU A 270 -16.27 -8.88 -3.44
CA LEU A 270 -17.13 -8.44 -4.51
C LEU A 270 -16.68 -9.05 -5.84
N SER A 271 -17.64 -9.49 -6.66
CA SER A 271 -17.39 -9.77 -8.08
C SER A 271 -17.58 -8.50 -8.90
N TYR A 272 -16.75 -8.29 -9.92
CA TYR A 272 -16.78 -7.09 -10.75
C TYR A 272 -17.33 -7.36 -12.15
N ASN A 273 -18.36 -6.61 -12.53
CA ASN A 273 -18.89 -6.58 -13.89
C ASN A 273 -18.23 -5.44 -14.68
N THR A 274 -17.23 -5.78 -15.51
CA THR A 274 -16.45 -4.84 -16.31
C THR A 274 -17.25 -4.13 -17.41
N THR A 275 -18.38 -4.69 -17.84
CA THR A 275 -19.24 -4.09 -18.86
C THR A 275 -20.14 -3.03 -18.26
N ALA A 276 -20.74 -3.32 -17.11
CA ALA A 276 -21.68 -2.43 -16.44
C ALA A 276 -20.99 -1.42 -15.49
N GLY A 277 -19.78 -1.73 -15.02
CA GLY A 277 -19.14 -0.93 -13.97
C GLY A 277 -19.82 -1.13 -12.61
N THR A 278 -20.27 -2.34 -12.30
CA THR A 278 -21.01 -2.66 -11.07
C THR A 278 -20.38 -3.83 -10.31
N PHE A 279 -20.74 -3.97 -9.05
CA PHE A 279 -20.28 -5.08 -8.20
C PHE A 279 -21.44 -5.90 -7.65
N GLN A 280 -21.18 -7.17 -7.38
CA GLN A 280 -22.09 -8.05 -6.66
C GLN A 280 -21.35 -8.71 -5.49
N GLU A 281 -21.98 -8.70 -4.31
CA GLU A 281 -21.46 -9.35 -3.11
C GLU A 281 -21.30 -10.86 -3.29
N ILE A 282 -20.12 -11.36 -2.92
CA ILE A 282 -19.77 -12.78 -2.83
C ILE A 282 -19.88 -13.26 -1.39
N GLN A 283 -19.34 -12.46 -0.45
CA GLN A 283 -19.22 -12.79 0.96
C GLN A 283 -18.85 -11.53 1.76
N THR A 284 -19.34 -11.43 2.99
CA THR A 284 -18.85 -10.48 4.00
C THR A 284 -18.35 -11.25 5.23
N GLN A 285 -17.23 -10.83 5.82
CA GLN A 285 -16.67 -11.42 7.04
C GLN A 285 -16.24 -10.35 8.04
N THR A 286 -16.30 -10.68 9.33
CA THR A 286 -15.68 -9.86 10.38
C THR A 286 -14.16 -9.82 10.22
N THR A 287 -13.57 -8.66 10.51
CA THR A 287 -12.12 -8.43 10.52
C THR A 287 -11.54 -8.47 11.94
N VAL A 288 -12.37 -8.65 12.97
CA VAL A 288 -11.92 -8.73 14.37
C VAL A 288 -12.11 -10.15 14.93
N PRO A 289 -11.35 -10.53 15.97
CA PRO A 289 -11.50 -11.82 16.62
C PRO A 289 -12.92 -12.08 17.14
N THR A 290 -13.36 -13.33 17.08
CA THR A 290 -14.64 -13.75 17.67
C THR A 290 -14.67 -13.39 19.16
N GLY A 291 -15.72 -12.70 19.59
CA GLY A 291 -15.89 -12.27 20.99
C GLY A 291 -15.18 -10.96 21.34
N PHE A 292 -14.58 -10.25 20.38
CA PHE A 292 -14.10 -8.89 20.62
C PHE A 292 -15.28 -7.96 20.96
N THR A 293 -15.16 -7.20 22.05
CA THR A 293 -16.23 -6.32 22.59
C THR A 293 -15.81 -4.86 22.72
N GLY A 294 -14.58 -4.50 22.36
CA GLY A 294 -14.11 -3.12 22.39
C GLY A 294 -14.66 -2.29 21.23
N ASP A 295 -14.40 -0.98 21.26
CA ASP A 295 -14.62 -0.14 20.08
C ASP A 295 -13.61 -0.52 19.00
N ASN A 296 -14.08 -0.71 17.77
CA ASN A 296 -13.22 -0.94 16.61
C ASN A 296 -13.77 -0.29 15.36
N THR A 297 -12.86 0.15 14.50
CA THR A 297 -13.16 0.59 13.14
C THR A 297 -12.19 -0.04 12.15
N GLY A 298 -12.74 -0.59 11.06
CA GLY A 298 -11.95 -1.03 9.91
C GLY A 298 -11.20 0.14 9.26
N SER A 299 -10.08 -0.09 8.58
CA SER A 299 -9.30 0.99 7.98
C SER A 299 -8.81 0.66 6.58
N ASP A 300 -7.72 -0.07 6.44
CA ASP A 300 -7.09 -0.24 5.14
C ASP A 300 -7.23 -1.68 4.64
N VAL A 301 -7.18 -1.87 3.32
CA VAL A 301 -7.26 -3.19 2.69
C VAL A 301 -6.29 -3.29 1.52
N HIS A 302 -5.52 -4.37 1.48
CA HIS A 302 -4.56 -4.66 0.40
C HIS A 302 -4.64 -6.12 -0.02
N VAL A 303 -4.41 -6.37 -1.30
CA VAL A 303 -4.22 -7.71 -1.85
C VAL A 303 -2.72 -7.96 -2.03
N SER A 304 -2.24 -9.15 -1.71
CA SER A 304 -0.86 -9.52 -2.00
C SER A 304 -0.58 -9.41 -3.52
N PRO A 305 0.67 -9.13 -3.94
CA PRO A 305 1.00 -9.01 -5.37
C PRO A 305 0.66 -10.25 -6.22
N ASP A 306 0.65 -11.44 -5.61
CA ASP A 306 0.27 -12.69 -6.26
C ASP A 306 -1.24 -13.01 -6.19
N GLY A 307 -2.04 -12.14 -5.58
CA GLY A 307 -3.50 -12.28 -5.45
C GLY A 307 -3.96 -13.27 -4.38
N ARG A 308 -3.05 -13.98 -3.71
CA ARG A 308 -3.41 -15.12 -2.86
C ARG A 308 -3.95 -14.73 -1.48
N PHE A 309 -3.70 -13.50 -1.04
CA PHE A 309 -4.07 -13.05 0.30
C PHE A 309 -4.66 -11.64 0.29
N VAL A 310 -5.61 -11.39 1.18
CA VAL A 310 -6.13 -10.06 1.52
C VAL A 310 -5.77 -9.75 2.96
N TYR A 311 -5.32 -8.54 3.19
CA TYR A 311 -4.97 -8.01 4.50
C TYR A 311 -5.90 -6.85 4.80
N THR A 312 -6.38 -6.73 6.05
CA THR A 312 -7.15 -5.57 6.50
C THR A 312 -6.65 -5.08 7.85
N SER A 313 -6.74 -3.77 8.13
CA SER A 313 -6.29 -3.22 9.41
C SER A 313 -7.44 -2.73 10.29
N ASN A 314 -7.33 -2.98 11.59
CA ASN A 314 -8.35 -2.67 12.60
C ASN A 314 -7.84 -1.64 13.62
N ARG A 315 -8.55 -0.51 13.75
CA ARG A 315 -8.25 0.55 14.73
C ARG A 315 -9.13 0.34 15.96
N GLY A 316 -8.50 -0.03 17.08
CA GLY A 316 -9.21 -0.50 18.28
C GLY A 316 -8.59 -1.81 18.74
N ASP A 317 -8.83 -2.89 17.99
CA ASP A 317 -8.14 -4.17 18.16
C ASP A 317 -6.63 -4.05 17.85
N ASN A 318 -6.24 -3.05 17.05
CA ASN A 318 -4.85 -2.74 16.68
C ASN A 318 -4.15 -3.95 16.05
N SER A 319 -4.80 -4.50 15.03
CA SER A 319 -4.37 -5.72 14.35
C SER A 319 -4.42 -5.59 12.83
N ILE A 320 -3.69 -6.48 12.16
CA ILE A 320 -3.94 -6.87 10.78
C ILE A 320 -4.69 -8.21 10.79
N ALA A 321 -5.83 -8.28 10.12
CA ALA A 321 -6.49 -9.53 9.75
C ALA A 321 -5.98 -10.00 8.39
N VAL A 322 -5.64 -11.29 8.30
CA VAL A 322 -5.11 -11.93 7.10
C VAL A 322 -6.12 -12.95 6.61
N PHE A 323 -6.46 -12.89 5.33
CA PHE A 323 -7.39 -13.81 4.68
C PHE A 323 -6.71 -14.47 3.48
N ALA A 324 -6.89 -15.78 3.33
CA ALA A 324 -6.58 -16.48 2.09
C ALA A 324 -7.70 -16.27 1.07
N VAL A 325 -7.34 -16.06 -0.18
CA VAL A 325 -8.26 -15.91 -1.31
C VAL A 325 -8.46 -17.26 -1.99
N ASP A 326 -9.70 -17.68 -2.14
CA ASP A 326 -10.03 -18.80 -3.02
C ASP A 326 -9.88 -18.37 -4.48
N GLY A 327 -8.91 -18.96 -5.18
CA GLY A 327 -8.56 -18.59 -6.55
C GLY A 327 -9.61 -18.91 -7.61
N SER A 328 -10.72 -19.55 -7.25
CA SER A 328 -11.83 -19.84 -8.19
C SER A 328 -13.02 -18.91 -8.01
N SER A 329 -13.29 -18.50 -6.77
CA SER A 329 -14.50 -17.79 -6.37
C SER A 329 -14.26 -16.39 -5.80
N GLY A 330 -13.02 -16.05 -5.42
CA GLY A 330 -12.67 -14.79 -4.77
C GLY A 330 -13.08 -14.72 -3.29
N ARG A 331 -13.62 -15.81 -2.73
CA ARG A 331 -14.02 -15.91 -1.32
C ARG A 331 -12.82 -15.80 -0.39
N LEU A 332 -13.07 -15.31 0.81
CA LEU A 332 -12.05 -15.11 1.82
C LEU A 332 -12.15 -16.19 2.92
N THR A 333 -11.01 -16.67 3.39
CA THR A 333 -10.92 -17.53 4.59
C THR A 333 -9.92 -16.92 5.55
N LEU A 334 -10.35 -16.62 6.78
CA LEU A 334 -9.46 -16.05 7.81
C LEU A 334 -8.28 -16.99 8.10
N VAL A 335 -7.08 -16.43 8.13
CA VAL A 335 -5.81 -17.13 8.41
C VAL A 335 -5.24 -16.70 9.76
N GLN A 336 -5.26 -15.40 10.06
CA GLN A 336 -4.57 -14.83 11.22
C GLN A 336 -5.18 -13.48 11.59
N HIS A 337 -5.22 -13.18 12.89
CA HIS A 337 -5.16 -11.81 13.40
C HIS A 337 -3.79 -11.61 14.04
N VAL A 338 -3.11 -10.49 13.76
CA VAL A 338 -1.79 -10.19 14.33
C VAL A 338 -1.75 -8.76 14.82
N SER A 339 -1.20 -8.53 16.01
CA SER A 339 -1.02 -7.18 16.55
C SER A 339 -0.09 -6.35 15.65
N THR A 340 -0.42 -5.07 15.45
CA THR A 340 0.40 -4.12 14.68
C THR A 340 1.59 -3.56 15.45
N GLN A 341 1.82 -4.02 16.69
CA GLN A 341 2.88 -3.53 17.58
C GLN A 341 2.81 -2.01 17.77
N GLY A 342 1.58 -1.50 17.85
CA GLY A 342 1.28 -0.08 18.00
C GLY A 342 -0.22 0.15 18.18
N LYS A 343 -0.67 1.38 18.00
CA LYS A 343 -2.07 1.80 18.15
C LYS A 343 -2.57 2.55 16.93
N THR A 344 -3.81 2.26 16.54
CA THR A 344 -4.51 2.88 15.42
C THR A 344 -3.75 2.69 14.10
N PRO A 345 -3.64 1.45 13.60
CA PRO A 345 -3.03 1.15 12.31
C PRO A 345 -3.90 1.65 11.15
N ARG A 346 -3.74 2.94 10.80
CA ARG A 346 -4.61 3.60 9.82
C ARG A 346 -4.32 3.15 8.38
N ASN A 347 -3.09 2.76 8.10
CA ASN A 347 -2.65 2.28 6.79
C ASN A 347 -1.48 1.30 6.96
N PHE A 348 -1.32 0.44 5.97
CA PHE A 348 -0.17 -0.45 5.85
C PHE A 348 0.15 -0.67 4.37
N ALA A 349 1.32 -1.23 4.07
CA ALA A 349 1.70 -1.57 2.70
C ALA A 349 2.55 -2.84 2.66
N LEU A 350 2.43 -3.60 1.57
CA LEU A 350 3.39 -4.64 1.22
C LEU A 350 4.50 -4.05 0.35
N ASP A 351 5.71 -4.58 0.48
CA ASP A 351 6.75 -4.32 -0.52
C ASP A 351 6.35 -4.95 -1.89
N PRO A 352 6.90 -4.47 -3.01
CA PRO A 352 6.59 -5.00 -4.34
C PRO A 352 6.75 -6.52 -4.52
N SER A 353 7.63 -7.19 -3.75
CA SER A 353 7.77 -8.65 -3.79
C SER A 353 6.74 -9.40 -2.92
N GLY A 354 6.08 -8.68 -2.01
CA GLY A 354 5.13 -9.21 -1.03
C GLY A 354 5.79 -10.07 0.05
N ARG A 355 7.04 -9.77 0.41
CA ARG A 355 7.81 -10.46 1.46
C ARG A 355 7.86 -9.69 2.77
N ILE A 356 7.65 -8.38 2.74
CA ILE A 356 7.62 -7.50 3.90
C ILE A 356 6.31 -6.70 3.88
N LEU A 357 5.70 -6.57 5.05
CA LEU A 357 4.57 -5.67 5.29
C LEU A 357 4.98 -4.61 6.32
N LEU A 358 4.55 -3.37 6.13
CA LEU A 358 4.80 -2.25 7.04
C LEU A 358 3.47 -1.71 7.53
N ALA A 359 3.28 -1.61 8.85
CA ALA A 359 2.07 -1.03 9.45
C ALA A 359 2.36 0.35 10.04
N ALA A 360 1.65 1.38 9.58
CA ALA A 360 1.72 2.74 10.10
C ALA A 360 0.70 2.94 11.24
N ASN A 361 1.22 3.00 12.47
CA ASN A 361 0.43 3.16 13.68
C ASN A 361 0.35 4.63 14.09
N GLN A 362 -0.79 5.26 13.81
CA GLN A 362 -0.99 6.69 13.97
C GLN A 362 -0.78 7.14 15.42
N ASN A 363 -1.50 6.53 16.36
CA ASN A 363 -1.58 7.04 17.74
C ASN A 363 -0.38 6.64 18.60
N SER A 364 0.39 5.64 18.19
CA SER A 364 1.66 5.28 18.83
C SER A 364 2.89 5.85 18.13
N GLY A 365 2.74 6.54 17.00
CA GLY A 365 3.83 7.25 16.35
C GLY A 365 4.90 6.35 15.73
N ASN A 366 4.54 5.16 15.23
CA ASN A 366 5.53 4.23 14.71
C ASN A 366 5.12 3.49 13.44
N VAL A 367 6.10 3.17 12.60
CA VAL A 367 5.97 2.21 11.50
C VAL A 367 6.71 0.93 11.88
N PHE A 368 6.00 -0.19 11.94
CA PHE A 368 6.55 -1.50 12.32
C PHE A 368 6.51 -2.49 11.15
N THR A 369 7.52 -3.35 11.00
CA THR A 369 7.61 -4.27 9.86
C THR A 369 7.41 -5.75 10.21
N TYR A 370 6.92 -6.52 9.23
CA TYR A 370 6.63 -7.94 9.33
C TYR A 370 7.24 -8.66 8.14
N THR A 371 7.74 -9.88 8.35
CA THR A 371 7.94 -10.82 7.23
C THR A 371 6.62 -11.48 6.87
N VAL A 372 6.42 -11.73 5.58
CA VAL A 372 5.25 -12.39 5.02
C VAL A 372 5.64 -13.79 4.56
N ASP A 373 5.00 -14.80 5.13
CA ASP A 373 5.09 -16.16 4.61
C ASP A 373 4.29 -16.25 3.30
N LYS A 374 4.97 -16.38 2.16
CA LYS A 374 4.33 -16.40 0.83
C LYS A 374 3.40 -17.60 0.60
N GLN A 375 3.49 -18.66 1.39
CA GLN A 375 2.66 -19.85 1.21
C GLN A 375 1.35 -19.76 1.97
N SER A 376 1.38 -19.20 3.17
CA SER A 376 0.26 -19.12 4.11
C SER A 376 -0.31 -17.71 4.28
N GLY A 377 0.41 -16.68 3.85
CA GLY A 377 0.06 -15.27 4.01
C GLY A 377 0.36 -14.70 5.40
N LYS A 378 0.77 -15.56 6.36
CA LYS A 378 0.98 -15.18 7.75
C LYS A 378 2.07 -14.14 7.91
N LEU A 379 1.88 -13.28 8.90
CA LEU A 379 2.79 -12.20 9.26
C LEU A 379 3.57 -12.56 10.53
N THR A 380 4.88 -12.40 10.47
CA THR A 380 5.78 -12.55 11.63
C THR A 380 6.49 -11.23 11.91
N PRO A 381 6.37 -10.66 13.13
CA PRO A 381 7.07 -9.44 13.51
C PRO A 381 8.58 -9.55 13.27
N THR A 382 9.21 -8.53 12.67
CA THR A 382 10.66 -8.49 12.48
C THR A 382 11.42 -7.99 13.71
N GLY A 383 10.71 -7.31 14.62
CA GLY A 383 11.31 -6.51 15.69
C GLY A 383 11.81 -5.14 15.25
N GLN A 384 11.68 -4.78 13.96
CA GLN A 384 12.11 -3.50 13.42
C GLN A 384 10.99 -2.48 13.44
N SER A 385 11.32 -1.26 13.87
CA SER A 385 10.38 -0.15 14.01
C SER A 385 11.11 1.18 13.89
N VAL A 386 10.42 2.19 13.35
CA VAL A 386 10.88 3.59 13.37
C VAL A 386 9.82 4.46 14.02
N GLN A 387 10.27 5.47 14.76
CA GLN A 387 9.42 6.47 15.40
C GLN A 387 9.33 7.72 14.53
N LEU A 388 8.12 8.24 14.35
CA LEU A 388 7.84 9.46 13.63
C LEU A 388 6.47 10.04 14.02
N PRO A 389 6.24 11.35 13.86
CA PRO A 389 4.98 11.96 14.27
C PRO A 389 3.80 11.41 13.46
N SER A 390 2.84 10.78 14.14
CA SER A 390 1.51 10.42 13.63
C SER A 390 1.48 9.87 12.19
N PRO A 391 2.15 8.74 11.90
CA PRO A 391 2.19 8.16 10.56
C PRO A 391 0.79 7.65 10.17
N MET A 392 0.29 8.08 9.01
CA MET A 392 -1.07 7.76 8.54
C MET A 392 -1.09 7.04 7.21
N PHE A 393 -0.01 7.09 6.44
CA PHE A 393 0.10 6.44 5.14
C PHE A 393 1.52 5.97 4.89
N VAL A 394 1.68 4.80 4.29
CA VAL A 394 2.96 4.23 3.87
C VAL A 394 2.84 3.71 2.44
N GLN A 395 3.82 4.06 1.60
CA GLN A 395 3.96 3.51 0.25
C GLN A 395 5.38 2.98 0.05
N VAL A 396 5.48 1.75 -0.44
CA VAL A 396 6.76 1.08 -0.71
C VAL A 396 6.96 0.98 -2.22
N VAL A 397 8.11 1.45 -2.70
CA VAL A 397 8.45 1.44 -4.13
C VAL A 397 9.84 0.84 -4.34
N PRO A 398 10.13 0.24 -5.52
CA PRO A 398 11.49 -0.12 -5.89
C PRO A 398 12.44 1.04 -5.64
N ASP A 399 13.62 0.76 -5.11
CA ASP A 399 14.65 1.77 -4.99
C ASP A 399 15.19 2.13 -6.38
N PHE A 400 14.62 3.19 -6.95
CA PHE A 400 14.97 3.73 -8.25
C PHE A 400 16.16 4.69 -8.19
N THR A 401 16.70 4.95 -6.99
CA THR A 401 17.81 5.88 -6.84
C THR A 401 19.09 5.30 -7.44
N LYS A 402 19.78 6.10 -8.25
CA LYS A 402 21.02 5.71 -8.94
C LYS A 402 22.17 6.61 -8.56
#